data_AF-A0A6C0E5B8-F1
#
_entry.id   AF-A0A6C0E5B8-F1
#
_cell.length_a   1.000
_cell.length_b   1.000
_cell.length_c   1.000
_cell.angle_alpha   90.00
_cell.angle_beta   90.00
_cell.angle_gamma   90.00
#
_symmetry.space_group_name_H-M   'P 1'
#
loop_
_entity.id
_entity.type
_entity.pdbx_description
1 polymer ?
#
loop_
_entity_poly.entity_id
_entity_poly.type
_entity_poly.pdbx_seq_one_letter_code
_entity_poly.pdbx_strand_id
1 'polypeptide(L)'
;MKTSNIFYNTLLVSVIIQIITLLLEIGTLFIRIKPSITIIKQLMILEIIVQLIEGLFYVWLLYNFSKKYNITPKRYVDWSITTPTMLVTLIIYLIYLKYKEKGLDTSSLDLPRLLIQNSTNLTYILCLNWLMLLFGYLAEIKLIDTLSGVILGFIPFLIYYFIIYVNYAVHSKTGWKFFMYFFIFWSLYGIAALMPYNIKNAGYNILDVFSKNFFGVFLSYLLITQSFSR
;
A
#
# COMPACT_ATOMS: atom_id res chain seq x y z
N MET A 1 25.09 -2.40 17.78
CA MET A 1 23.89 -1.62 18.16
C MET A 1 22.82 -2.58 18.67
N LYS A 2 22.15 -2.32 19.80
CA LYS A 2 21.05 -3.20 20.28
C LYS A 2 19.92 -3.19 19.26
N THR A 3 19.38 -4.35 18.90
CA THR A 3 18.32 -4.45 17.88
C THR A 3 17.04 -3.70 18.26
N SER A 4 16.80 -3.51 19.56
CA SER A 4 15.73 -2.63 20.08
C SER A 4 15.89 -1.17 19.66
N ASN A 5 17.14 -0.67 19.57
CA ASN A 5 17.41 0.71 19.16
C ASN A 5 17.17 0.87 17.66
N ILE A 6 17.48 -0.16 16.86
CA ILE A 6 17.13 -0.17 15.43
C ILE A 6 15.61 -0.02 15.27
N PHE A 7 14.84 -0.85 15.97
CA PHE A 7 13.37 -0.80 15.91
C PHE A 7 12.81 0.57 16.33
N TYR A 8 13.31 1.13 17.44
CA TYR A 8 12.86 2.46 17.90
C TYR A 8 13.23 3.58 16.91
N ASN A 9 14.45 3.57 16.38
CA ASN A 9 14.89 4.60 15.45
C ASN A 9 14.11 4.55 14.14
N THR A 10 13.87 3.35 13.58
CA THR A 10 13.05 3.25 12.35
C THR A 10 11.60 3.63 12.60
N LEU A 11 11.09 3.39 13.81
CA LEU A 11 9.75 3.86 14.21
C LEU A 11 9.66 5.39 14.17
N LEU A 12 10.62 6.09 14.78
CA LEU A 12 10.67 7.55 14.74
C LEU A 12 10.80 8.10 13.31
N VAL A 13 11.68 7.51 12.52
CA VAL A 13 11.87 7.89 11.11
C VAL A 13 10.57 7.72 10.32
N SER A 14 9.88 6.59 10.49
CA SER A 14 8.61 6.31 9.80
C SER A 14 7.56 7.37 10.15
N VAL A 15 7.39 7.70 11.43
CA VAL A 15 6.44 8.73 11.87
C VAL A 15 6.75 10.12 11.32
N ILE A 16 8.03 10.52 11.30
CA ILE A 16 8.43 11.82 10.73
C ILE A 16 8.07 11.87 9.24
N ILE A 17 8.35 10.80 8.48
CA ILE A 17 8.04 10.73 7.05
C ILE A 17 6.52 10.75 6.82
N GLN A 18 5.74 10.00 7.60
CA GLN A 18 4.28 10.00 7.52
C GLN A 18 3.71 11.41 7.71
N ILE A 19 4.18 12.17 8.71
CA ILE A 19 3.71 13.55 8.94
C ILE A 19 4.02 14.45 7.74
N ILE A 20 5.27 14.39 7.23
CA ILE A 20 5.69 15.22 6.09
C ILE A 20 4.86 14.90 4.85
N THR A 21 4.66 13.61 4.57
CA THR A 21 3.94 13.14 3.37
C THR A 21 2.44 13.41 3.47
N LEU A 22 1.82 13.23 4.63
CA LEU A 22 0.42 13.58 4.85
C LEU A 22 0.15 15.08 4.63
N LEU A 23 1.03 15.95 5.14
CA LEU A 23 0.92 17.40 4.93
C LEU A 23 1.04 17.78 3.45
N LEU A 24 1.98 17.14 2.73
CA LEU A 24 2.13 17.33 1.28
C LEU A 24 0.85 16.91 0.54
N GLU A 25 0.33 15.72 0.85
CA GLU A 25 -0.84 15.14 0.17
C GLU A 25 -2.10 15.97 0.41
N ILE A 26 -2.38 16.35 1.66
CA ILE A 26 -3.46 17.26 2.01
C ILE A 26 -3.29 18.60 1.26
N GLY A 27 -2.07 19.15 1.23
CA GLY A 27 -1.77 20.38 0.48
C GLY A 27 -2.11 20.25 -1.02
N THR A 28 -1.77 19.12 -1.65
CA THR A 28 -2.04 18.91 -3.08
C THR A 28 -3.52 18.77 -3.43
N LEU A 29 -4.38 18.37 -2.48
CA LEU A 29 -5.84 18.32 -2.72
C LEU A 29 -6.43 19.71 -3.02
N PHE A 30 -5.79 20.81 -2.61
CA PHE A 30 -6.27 22.17 -2.88
C PHE A 30 -5.86 22.70 -4.27
N ILE A 31 -5.03 21.95 -5.00
CA ILE A 31 -4.63 22.32 -6.36
C ILE A 31 -5.83 22.19 -7.31
N ARG A 32 -6.00 23.20 -8.16
CA ARG A 32 -6.96 23.16 -9.29
C ARG A 32 -6.40 22.26 -10.38
N ILE A 33 -7.17 21.26 -10.76
CA ILE A 33 -6.75 20.19 -11.67
C ILE A 33 -7.54 20.21 -12.97
N LYS A 34 -6.94 19.71 -14.06
CA LYS A 34 -7.62 19.46 -15.33
C LYS A 34 -8.54 18.22 -15.22
N PRO A 35 -9.64 18.13 -15.99
CA PRO A 35 -10.53 16.96 -15.95
C PRO A 35 -9.81 15.62 -16.19
N SER A 36 -8.79 15.60 -17.05
CA SER A 36 -8.01 14.40 -17.42
C SER A 36 -7.23 13.75 -16.26
N ILE A 37 -7.05 14.44 -15.14
CA ILE A 37 -6.34 13.92 -13.95
C ILE A 37 -7.24 13.84 -12.72
N THR A 38 -8.56 13.97 -12.89
CA THR A 38 -9.54 13.85 -11.79
C THR A 38 -9.43 12.52 -11.07
N ILE A 39 -9.24 11.43 -11.82
CA ILE A 39 -9.05 10.10 -11.24
C ILE A 39 -7.83 10.04 -10.31
N ILE A 40 -6.72 10.73 -10.64
CA ILE A 40 -5.53 10.79 -9.78
C ILE A 40 -5.86 11.48 -8.45
N LYS A 41 -6.68 12.53 -8.47
CA LYS A 41 -7.11 13.23 -7.25
C LYS A 41 -8.05 12.37 -6.40
N GLN A 42 -8.89 11.54 -7.03
CA GLN A 42 -9.70 10.56 -6.29
C GLN A 42 -8.84 9.47 -5.65
N LEU A 43 -7.78 9.02 -6.33
CA LEU A 43 -6.80 8.08 -5.75
C LEU A 43 -6.04 8.69 -4.58
N MET A 44 -5.67 9.97 -4.67
CA MET A 44 -5.04 10.70 -3.55
C MET A 44 -5.89 10.66 -2.29
N ILE A 45 -7.21 10.80 -2.40
CA ILE A 45 -8.12 10.73 -1.25
C ILE A 45 -8.05 9.35 -0.58
N LEU A 46 -7.97 8.27 -1.37
CA LEU A 46 -7.82 6.92 -0.84
C LEU A 46 -6.45 6.72 -0.15
N GLU A 47 -5.38 7.27 -0.70
CA GLU A 47 -4.05 7.23 -0.08
C GLU A 47 -3.99 8.01 1.24
N ILE A 48 -4.67 9.16 1.33
CA ILE A 48 -4.80 9.89 2.59
C ILE A 48 -5.53 9.05 3.64
N ILE A 49 -6.58 8.31 3.26
CA ILE A 49 -7.26 7.38 4.18
C ILE A 49 -6.30 6.29 4.66
N VAL A 50 -5.48 5.73 3.76
CA VAL A 50 -4.43 4.76 4.12
C VAL A 50 -3.46 5.37 5.14
N GLN A 51 -2.99 6.60 4.91
CA GLN A 51 -2.06 7.28 5.83
C GLN A 51 -2.69 7.65 7.16
N LEU A 52 -3.98 7.97 7.21
CA LEU A 52 -4.66 8.23 8.49
C LEU A 52 -4.74 6.95 9.33
N ILE A 53 -5.05 5.81 8.72
CA ILE A 53 -5.07 4.51 9.42
C ILE A 53 -3.67 4.11 9.87
N GLU A 54 -2.68 4.25 8.99
CA GLU A 54 -1.26 4.04 9.31
C GLU A 54 -0.83 4.93 10.48
N GLY A 55 -1.09 6.24 10.41
CA GLY A 55 -0.73 7.21 11.44
C GLY A 55 -1.35 6.88 12.80
N LEU A 56 -2.61 6.44 12.84
CA LEU A 56 -3.26 5.96 14.06
C LEU A 56 -2.52 4.76 14.66
N PHE A 57 -2.13 3.79 13.83
CA PHE A 57 -1.35 2.64 14.27
C PHE A 57 0.03 3.05 14.81
N TYR A 58 0.73 3.96 14.11
CA TYR A 58 2.07 4.39 14.51
C TYR A 58 2.09 5.26 15.77
N VAL A 59 1.08 6.12 15.96
CA VAL A 59 0.88 6.87 17.22
C VAL A 59 0.65 5.89 18.37
N TRP A 60 -0.23 4.89 18.17
CA TRP A 60 -0.45 3.84 19.15
C TRP A 60 0.82 3.05 19.45
N LEU A 61 1.61 2.72 18.43
CA LEU A 61 2.86 1.98 18.58
C LEU A 61 3.91 2.77 19.35
N LEU A 62 4.09 4.07 19.06
CA LEU A 62 4.98 4.97 19.80
C LEU A 62 4.60 5.04 21.28
N TYR A 63 3.31 5.25 21.57
CA TYR A 63 2.82 5.34 22.95
C TYR A 63 3.02 4.03 23.75
N ASN A 64 2.96 2.89 23.08
CA ASN A 64 3.08 1.57 23.72
C ASN A 64 4.46 0.93 23.56
N PHE A 65 5.46 1.61 22.97
CA PHE A 65 6.76 0.99 22.63
C PHE A 65 7.50 0.45 23.86
N SER A 66 7.39 1.12 25.01
CA SER A 66 8.02 0.69 26.27
C SER A 66 7.29 -0.47 26.95
N LYS A 67 6.07 -0.79 26.52
CA LYS A 67 5.28 -1.89 27.07
C LYS A 67 5.67 -3.19 26.37
N LYS A 68 5.90 -4.27 27.13
CA LYS A 68 6.39 -5.58 26.64
C LYS A 68 5.35 -6.39 25.84
N TYR A 69 4.44 -5.74 25.11
CA TYR A 69 3.43 -6.42 24.28
C TYR A 69 4.03 -6.83 22.93
N ASN A 70 3.58 -7.98 22.40
CA ASN A 70 3.86 -8.33 21.01
C ASN A 70 3.00 -7.42 20.10
N ILE A 71 3.65 -6.45 19.45
CA ILE A 71 2.97 -5.47 18.60
C ILE A 71 2.71 -6.00 17.19
N THR A 72 3.40 -7.06 16.76
CA THR A 72 3.34 -7.55 15.37
C THR A 72 1.93 -7.98 14.95
N PRO A 73 1.16 -8.76 15.75
CA PRO A 73 -0.22 -9.09 15.42
C PRO A 73 -1.13 -7.86 15.28
N LYS A 74 -0.81 -6.74 15.95
CA LYS A 74 -1.62 -5.51 15.88
C LYS A 74 -1.47 -4.77 14.56
N ARG A 75 -0.35 -4.98 13.84
CA ARG A 75 -0.17 -4.48 12.46
C ARG A 75 -1.22 -5.05 11.49
N TYR A 76 -1.72 -6.26 11.75
CA TYR A 76 -2.72 -6.88 10.88
C TYR A 76 -4.07 -6.15 10.91
N VAL A 77 -4.36 -5.37 11.95
CA VAL A 77 -5.56 -4.52 11.97
C VAL A 77 -5.41 -3.39 10.96
N ASP A 78 -4.28 -2.66 10.99
CA ASP A 78 -3.91 -1.67 9.98
C ASP A 78 -3.95 -2.30 8.57
N TRP A 79 -3.18 -3.38 8.37
CA TRP A 79 -3.06 -4.02 7.07
C TRP A 79 -4.37 -4.58 6.52
N SER A 80 -5.27 -5.08 7.37
CA SER A 80 -6.58 -5.58 6.94
C SER A 80 -7.47 -4.52 6.30
N ILE A 81 -7.20 -3.23 6.59
CA ILE A 81 -7.94 -2.09 6.04
C ILE A 81 -7.12 -1.39 4.95
N THR A 82 -5.82 -1.16 5.15
CA THR A 82 -5.02 -0.40 4.19
C THR A 82 -4.69 -1.19 2.93
N THR A 83 -4.37 -2.48 3.02
CA THR A 83 -3.94 -3.23 1.83
C THR A 83 -5.06 -3.44 0.81
N PRO A 84 -6.35 -3.65 1.19
CA PRO A 84 -7.45 -3.57 0.23
C PRO A 84 -7.56 -2.22 -0.48
N THR A 85 -7.41 -1.11 0.26
CA THR A 85 -7.46 0.23 -0.33
C THR A 85 -6.29 0.46 -1.29
N MET A 86 -5.08 0.05 -0.92
CA MET A 86 -3.88 0.16 -1.77
C MET A 86 -3.97 -0.72 -3.04
N LEU A 87 -4.60 -1.89 -2.93
CA LEU A 87 -4.89 -2.75 -4.09
C LEU A 87 -5.86 -2.07 -5.06
N VAL A 88 -6.91 -1.45 -4.54
CA VAL A 88 -7.84 -0.64 -5.33
C VAL A 88 -7.08 0.50 -6.01
N THR A 89 -6.28 1.27 -5.28
CA THR A 89 -5.59 2.42 -5.88
C THR A 89 -4.59 2.01 -6.96
N LEU A 90 -3.83 0.92 -6.74
CA LEU A 90 -2.95 0.35 -7.76
C LEU A 90 -3.73 -0.04 -9.02
N ILE A 91 -4.81 -0.82 -8.90
CA ILE A 91 -5.58 -1.31 -10.05
C ILE A 91 -6.17 -0.15 -10.85
N ILE A 92 -6.79 0.82 -10.18
CA ILE A 92 -7.36 1.99 -10.84
C ILE A 92 -6.27 2.84 -11.50
N TYR A 93 -5.10 2.97 -10.88
CA TYR A 93 -3.97 3.65 -11.49
C TYR A 93 -3.44 2.92 -12.73
N LEU A 94 -3.39 1.58 -12.73
CA LEU A 94 -3.05 0.79 -13.92
C LEU A 94 -4.06 0.99 -15.05
N ILE A 95 -5.36 1.11 -14.75
CA ILE A 95 -6.39 1.45 -15.73
C ILE A 95 -6.14 2.86 -16.30
N TYR A 96 -5.86 3.85 -15.46
CA TYR A 96 -5.51 5.20 -15.89
C TYR A 96 -4.31 5.19 -16.85
N LEU A 97 -3.24 4.45 -16.51
CA LEU A 97 -2.05 4.33 -17.35
C LEU A 97 -2.33 3.66 -18.70
N LYS A 98 -3.17 2.61 -18.72
CA LYS A 98 -3.64 1.98 -19.97
C LYS A 98 -4.33 3.00 -20.89
N TYR A 99 -5.21 3.84 -20.35
CA TYR A 99 -5.90 4.87 -21.13
C TYR A 99 -4.91 5.92 -21.64
N LYS A 100 -4.05 6.43 -20.74
CA LYS A 100 -3.07 7.46 -21.06
C LYS A 100 -2.08 7.03 -22.15
N GLU A 101 -1.51 5.83 -22.05
CA GLU A 101 -0.53 5.34 -23.04
C GLU A 101 -1.17 5.00 -24.39
N LYS A 102 -2.46 4.72 -24.43
CA LYS A 102 -3.22 4.52 -25.67
C LYS A 102 -3.78 5.82 -26.27
N GLY A 103 -3.52 6.97 -25.65
CA GLY A 103 -4.07 8.25 -26.09
C GLY A 103 -5.60 8.35 -25.95
N LEU A 104 -6.20 7.55 -25.07
CA LEU A 104 -7.64 7.57 -24.82
C LEU A 104 -8.01 8.67 -23.82
N ASP A 105 -9.26 9.15 -23.91
CA ASP A 105 -9.77 10.14 -22.97
C ASP A 105 -9.79 9.61 -21.54
N THR A 106 -9.14 10.35 -20.64
CA THR A 106 -9.03 10.06 -19.21
C THR A 106 -9.98 10.91 -18.37
N SER A 107 -10.62 11.93 -18.96
CA SER A 107 -11.53 12.83 -18.24
C SER A 107 -12.85 12.17 -17.84
N SER A 108 -13.22 11.10 -18.51
CA SER A 108 -14.39 10.27 -18.21
C SER A 108 -14.12 9.15 -17.18
N LEU A 109 -12.88 8.99 -16.72
CA LEU A 109 -12.53 8.02 -15.68
C LEU A 109 -12.97 8.54 -14.30
N ASP A 110 -13.74 7.71 -13.61
CA ASP A 110 -14.29 8.01 -12.30
C ASP A 110 -14.22 6.76 -11.40
N LEU A 111 -13.81 6.95 -10.16
CA LEU A 111 -13.53 5.88 -9.20
C LEU A 111 -14.76 4.99 -8.94
N PRO A 112 -15.94 5.51 -8.49
CA PRO A 112 -17.16 4.71 -8.34
C PRO A 112 -17.50 3.85 -9.55
N ARG A 113 -17.44 4.44 -10.75
CA ARG A 113 -17.73 3.71 -11.99
C ARG A 113 -16.73 2.59 -12.23
N LEU A 114 -15.44 2.86 -12.07
CA LEU A 114 -14.40 1.84 -12.27
C LEU A 114 -14.47 0.71 -11.24
N LEU A 115 -14.84 1.01 -9.99
CA LEU A 115 -15.07 0.00 -8.96
C LEU A 115 -16.20 -0.95 -9.35
N ILE A 116 -17.33 -0.43 -9.85
CA ILE A 116 -18.45 -1.25 -10.30
C ILE A 116 -18.05 -2.11 -11.49
N GLN A 117 -17.40 -1.51 -12.49
CA GLN A 117 -16.97 -2.20 -13.72
C GLN A 117 -15.95 -3.32 -13.47
N ASN A 118 -15.13 -3.21 -12.42
CA ASN A 118 -14.08 -4.17 -12.08
C ASN A 118 -14.40 -4.99 -10.83
N SER A 119 -15.64 -4.93 -10.34
CA SER A 119 -16.06 -5.50 -9.05
C SER A 119 -15.75 -6.99 -8.91
N THR A 120 -15.94 -7.79 -9.96
CA THR A 120 -15.62 -9.23 -9.94
C THR A 120 -14.13 -9.48 -9.65
N ASN A 121 -13.24 -8.86 -10.43
CA ASN A 121 -11.79 -9.02 -10.24
C ASN A 121 -11.34 -8.44 -8.90
N LEU A 122 -11.86 -7.27 -8.53
CA LEU A 122 -11.56 -6.66 -7.23
C LEU A 122 -11.98 -7.57 -6.08
N THR A 123 -13.17 -8.16 -6.13
CA THR A 123 -13.64 -9.07 -5.08
C THR A 123 -12.70 -10.26 -4.91
N TYR A 124 -12.30 -10.92 -6.00
CA TYR A 124 -11.34 -12.03 -5.92
C TYR A 124 -9.99 -11.58 -5.34
N ILE A 125 -9.47 -10.45 -5.82
CA ILE A 125 -8.19 -9.90 -5.35
C ILE A 125 -8.24 -9.58 -3.85
N LEU A 126 -9.31 -8.93 -3.39
CA LEU A 126 -9.46 -8.54 -1.99
C LEU A 126 -9.64 -9.75 -1.06
N CYS A 127 -10.43 -10.74 -1.47
CA CYS A 127 -10.58 -12.00 -0.72
C CYS A 127 -9.24 -12.74 -0.60
N LEU A 128 -8.46 -12.83 -1.68
CA LEU A 128 -7.14 -13.45 -1.66
C LEU A 128 -6.16 -12.64 -0.80
N ASN A 129 -6.22 -11.30 -0.84
CA ASN A 129 -5.42 -10.46 0.03
C ASN A 129 -5.73 -10.68 1.52
N TRP A 130 -7.01 -10.78 1.90
CA TRP A 130 -7.36 -11.13 3.28
C TRP A 130 -6.94 -12.54 3.67
N LEU A 131 -7.00 -13.50 2.74
CA LEU A 131 -6.52 -14.86 2.99
C LEU A 131 -4.99 -14.88 3.22
N MET A 132 -4.22 -14.12 2.43
CA MET A 132 -2.79 -13.91 2.66
C MET A 132 -2.53 -13.35 4.07
N LEU A 133 -3.27 -12.30 4.45
CA LEU A 133 -3.14 -11.68 5.77
C LEU A 133 -3.55 -12.65 6.90
N LEU A 134 -4.57 -13.48 6.69
CA LEU A 134 -5.00 -14.48 7.66
C LEU A 134 -3.87 -15.46 7.97
N PHE A 135 -3.22 -16.04 6.96
CA PHE A 135 -2.09 -16.96 7.20
C PHE A 135 -0.93 -16.30 7.93
N GLY A 136 -0.57 -15.07 7.55
CA GLY A 136 0.44 -14.30 8.27
C GLY A 136 0.05 -14.05 9.73
N TYR A 137 -1.22 -13.67 9.98
CA TYR A 137 -1.72 -13.41 11.32
C TYR A 137 -1.69 -14.69 12.19
N LEU A 138 -2.15 -15.82 11.66
CA LEU A 138 -2.12 -17.12 12.34
C LEU A 138 -0.70 -17.51 12.77
N ALA A 139 0.31 -17.21 11.95
CA ALA A 139 1.71 -17.39 12.31
C ALA A 139 2.18 -16.44 13.43
N GLU A 140 1.79 -15.16 13.39
CA GLU A 140 2.17 -14.18 14.43
C GLU A 140 1.57 -14.48 15.81
N ILE A 141 0.37 -15.10 15.84
CA ILE A 141 -0.24 -15.59 17.08
C ILE A 141 0.15 -17.02 17.43
N LYS A 142 1.08 -17.62 16.68
CA LYS A 142 1.66 -18.96 16.90
C LYS A 142 0.66 -20.13 16.79
N LEU A 143 -0.41 -19.97 16.03
CA LEU A 143 -1.31 -21.09 15.70
C LEU A 143 -0.71 -22.01 14.63
N ILE A 144 0.15 -21.46 13.77
CA ILE A 144 1.00 -22.20 12.83
C ILE A 144 2.43 -21.68 12.95
N ASP A 145 3.42 -22.45 12.51
CA ASP A 145 4.80 -21.97 12.49
C ASP A 145 5.00 -20.87 11.42
N THR A 146 5.99 -20.01 11.65
CA THR A 146 6.22 -18.82 10.81
C THR A 146 6.54 -19.17 9.36
N LEU A 147 7.30 -20.26 9.12
CA LEU A 147 7.65 -20.65 7.76
C LEU A 147 6.42 -21.12 6.98
N SER A 148 5.60 -21.98 7.61
CA SER A 148 4.32 -22.41 7.02
C SER A 148 3.39 -21.24 6.76
N GLY A 149 3.25 -20.30 7.69
CA GLY A 149 2.42 -19.10 7.49
C GLY A 149 2.90 -18.22 6.35
N VAL A 150 4.22 -18.06 6.18
CA VAL A 150 4.80 -17.33 5.05
C VAL A 150 4.54 -18.06 3.73
N ILE A 151 4.81 -19.36 3.64
CA ILE A 151 4.57 -20.16 2.42
C ILE A 151 3.09 -20.13 2.03
N LEU A 152 2.20 -20.39 2.99
CA LEU A 152 0.75 -20.37 2.76
C LEU A 152 0.23 -18.98 2.41
N GLY A 153 0.83 -17.90 2.94
CA GLY A 153 0.52 -16.53 2.57
C GLY A 153 0.98 -16.15 1.15
N PHE A 154 2.13 -16.66 0.70
CA PHE A 154 2.63 -16.40 -0.65
C PHE A 154 1.75 -17.01 -1.75
N ILE A 155 1.02 -18.10 -1.48
CA ILE A 155 0.11 -18.70 -2.45
C ILE A 155 -0.99 -17.72 -2.92
N PRO A 156 -1.88 -17.20 -2.04
CA PRO A 156 -2.89 -16.23 -2.44
C PRO A 156 -2.26 -14.91 -2.91
N PHE A 157 -1.11 -14.51 -2.37
CA PHE A 157 -0.34 -13.35 -2.86
C PHE A 157 -0.02 -13.45 -4.35
N LEU A 158 0.59 -14.56 -4.77
CA LEU A 158 0.96 -14.79 -6.16
C LEU A 158 -0.27 -14.93 -7.06
N ILE A 159 -1.35 -15.55 -6.57
CA ILE A 159 -2.60 -15.69 -7.34
C ILE A 159 -3.22 -14.31 -7.60
N TYR A 160 -3.39 -13.46 -6.59
CA TYR A 160 -4.01 -12.16 -6.84
C TYR A 160 -3.10 -11.25 -7.67
N TYR A 161 -1.77 -11.34 -7.52
CA TYR A 161 -0.83 -10.61 -8.39
C TYR A 161 -0.91 -11.10 -9.83
N PHE A 162 -1.10 -12.40 -10.07
CA PHE A 162 -1.34 -12.93 -11.39
C PHE A 162 -2.63 -12.38 -12.02
N ILE A 163 -3.72 -12.29 -11.25
CA ILE A 163 -4.98 -11.67 -11.70
C ILE A 163 -4.73 -10.20 -12.07
N ILE A 164 -4.00 -9.45 -11.24
CA ILE A 164 -3.68 -8.04 -11.52
C ILE A 164 -2.84 -7.91 -12.79
N TYR A 165 -1.86 -8.81 -12.96
CA TYR A 165 -0.97 -8.81 -14.11
C TYR A 165 -1.76 -8.92 -15.42
N VAL A 166 -2.53 -10.01 -15.57
CA VAL A 166 -3.20 -10.34 -16.83
C VAL A 166 -4.33 -9.37 -17.18
N ASN A 167 -5.02 -8.81 -16.17
CA ASN A 167 -6.18 -7.93 -16.41
C ASN A 167 -5.82 -6.44 -16.49
N TYR A 168 -4.70 -6.01 -15.90
CA TYR A 168 -4.39 -4.59 -15.73
C TYR A 168 -2.96 -4.23 -16.12
N ALA A 169 -1.96 -4.89 -15.55
CA ALA A 169 -0.56 -4.44 -15.67
C ALA A 169 0.02 -4.63 -17.08
N VAL A 170 -0.34 -5.69 -17.79
CA VAL A 170 0.14 -5.97 -19.16
C VAL A 170 -0.25 -4.91 -20.19
N HIS A 171 -1.22 -4.04 -19.87
CA HIS A 171 -1.79 -3.10 -20.82
C HIS A 171 -1.09 -1.73 -20.87
N SER A 172 0.00 -1.55 -20.10
CA SER A 172 0.81 -0.33 -20.10
C SER A 172 2.26 -0.64 -19.72
N LYS A 173 3.22 -0.05 -20.44
CA LYS A 173 4.66 -0.20 -20.14
C LYS A 173 5.00 0.44 -18.79
N THR A 174 4.43 1.61 -18.51
CA THR A 174 4.59 2.29 -17.22
C THR A 174 3.86 1.52 -16.13
N GLY A 175 2.66 1.00 -16.42
CA GLY A 175 1.88 0.19 -15.50
C GLY A 175 2.63 -1.06 -15.04
N TRP A 176 3.32 -1.73 -15.95
CA TRP A 176 4.19 -2.86 -15.61
C TRP A 176 5.30 -2.50 -14.60
N LYS A 177 5.90 -1.30 -14.70
CA LYS A 177 6.90 -0.85 -13.72
C LYS A 177 6.31 -0.64 -12.33
N PHE A 178 5.12 -0.03 -12.24
CA PHE A 178 4.41 0.14 -10.97
C PHE A 178 4.02 -1.20 -10.35
N PHE A 179 3.49 -2.10 -11.17
CA PHE A 179 3.19 -3.46 -10.75
C PHE A 179 4.42 -4.15 -10.13
N MET A 180 5.57 -4.10 -10.83
CA MET A 180 6.80 -4.74 -10.33
C MET A 180 7.35 -4.07 -9.07
N TYR A 181 7.24 -2.73 -8.96
CA TYR A 181 7.60 -2.01 -7.75
C TYR A 181 6.83 -2.55 -6.53
N PHE A 182 5.49 -2.58 -6.61
CA PHE A 182 4.67 -3.07 -5.51
C PHE A 182 4.86 -4.56 -5.24
N PHE A 183 5.02 -5.38 -6.29
CA PHE A 183 5.32 -6.81 -6.14
C PHE A 183 6.57 -7.04 -5.29
N ILE A 184 7.66 -6.29 -5.58
CA ILE A 184 8.92 -6.40 -4.84
C ILE A 184 8.72 -5.93 -3.40
N PHE A 185 8.20 -4.73 -3.18
CA PHE A 185 8.08 -4.17 -1.83
C PHE A 185 7.12 -4.96 -0.94
N TRP A 186 6.01 -5.49 -1.48
CA TRP A 186 5.08 -6.30 -0.72
C TRP A 186 5.63 -7.70 -0.43
N SER A 187 6.38 -8.31 -1.36
CA SER A 187 7.07 -9.59 -1.11
C SER A 187 8.07 -9.49 0.05
N LEU A 188 8.71 -8.32 0.23
CA LEU A 188 9.64 -8.09 1.34
C LEU A 188 8.96 -8.17 2.72
N TYR A 189 7.64 -7.99 2.84
CA TYR A 189 6.94 -8.20 4.12
C TYR A 189 6.94 -9.67 4.54
N GLY A 190 6.74 -10.58 3.59
CA GLY A 190 6.83 -12.03 3.83
C GLY A 190 8.25 -12.45 4.22
N ILE A 191 9.26 -11.86 3.60
CA ILE A 191 10.67 -12.10 3.95
C ILE A 191 10.99 -11.54 5.34
N ALA A 192 10.52 -10.33 5.65
CA ALA A 192 10.70 -9.71 6.96
C ALA A 192 10.05 -10.52 8.09
N ALA A 193 8.97 -11.26 7.81
CA ALA A 193 8.30 -12.12 8.78
C ALA A 193 9.21 -13.21 9.37
N LEU A 194 10.19 -13.68 8.60
CA LEU A 194 11.16 -14.70 9.01
C LEU A 194 12.28 -14.15 9.93
N MET A 195 12.35 -12.84 10.11
CA MET A 195 13.41 -12.19 10.89
C MET A 195 13.09 -12.17 12.39
N PRO A 196 14.12 -12.03 13.27
CA PRO A 196 13.90 -11.82 14.70
C PRO A 196 13.04 -10.59 14.99
N TYR A 197 12.23 -10.64 16.05
CA TYR A 197 11.19 -9.65 16.39
C TYR A 197 11.56 -8.18 16.14
N ASN A 198 12.69 -7.71 16.66
CA ASN A 198 13.11 -6.30 16.51
C ASN A 198 13.49 -5.96 15.07
N ILE A 199 14.17 -6.87 14.36
CA ILE A 199 14.58 -6.66 12.97
C ILE A 199 13.36 -6.73 12.05
N LYS A 200 12.46 -7.69 12.28
CA LYS A 200 11.17 -7.79 11.59
C LYS A 200 10.38 -6.49 11.69
N ASN A 201 10.16 -6.00 12.91
CA ASN A 201 9.38 -4.78 13.12
C ASN A 201 10.10 -3.51 12.65
N ALA A 202 11.43 -3.48 12.72
CA ALA A 202 12.20 -2.41 12.08
C ALA A 202 12.04 -2.43 10.56
N GLY A 203 12.02 -3.62 9.96
CA GLY A 203 11.75 -3.83 8.53
C GLY A 203 10.36 -3.33 8.15
N TYR A 204 9.32 -3.70 8.91
CA TYR A 204 7.97 -3.21 8.66
C TYR A 204 7.87 -1.69 8.74
N ASN A 205 8.56 -1.04 9.69
CA ASN A 205 8.59 0.43 9.77
C ASN A 205 9.09 1.10 8.49
N ILE A 206 10.11 0.52 7.87
CA ILE A 206 10.69 1.04 6.63
C ILE A 206 9.84 0.65 5.42
N LEU A 207 9.35 -0.59 5.37
CA LEU A 207 8.53 -1.07 4.26
C LEU A 207 7.21 -0.29 4.16
N ASP A 208 6.61 0.10 5.29
CA ASP A 208 5.40 0.92 5.31
C ASP A 208 5.64 2.26 4.60
N VAL A 209 6.81 2.89 4.83
CA VAL A 209 7.19 4.14 4.13
C VAL A 209 7.20 4.00 2.62
N PHE A 210 7.81 2.93 2.11
CA PHE A 210 7.86 2.68 0.66
C PHE A 210 6.53 2.21 0.09
N SER A 211 5.75 1.47 0.87
CA SER A 211 4.50 0.87 0.37
C SER A 211 3.34 1.86 0.40
N LYS A 212 3.29 2.76 1.38
CA LYS A 212 2.17 3.69 1.61
C LYS A 212 2.57 5.12 1.24
N ASN A 213 3.58 5.68 1.89
CA ASN A 213 3.88 7.11 1.73
C ASN A 213 4.47 7.47 0.36
N PHE A 214 5.35 6.62 -0.19
CA PHE A 214 5.97 6.90 -1.49
C PHE A 214 4.95 7.02 -2.63
N PHE A 215 3.89 6.21 -2.61
CA PHE A 215 2.87 6.25 -3.66
C PHE A 215 2.03 7.53 -3.58
N GLY A 216 1.63 7.97 -2.37
CA GLY A 216 0.96 9.25 -2.17
C GLY A 216 1.83 10.46 -2.57
N VAL A 217 3.12 10.45 -2.26
CA VAL A 217 4.09 11.44 -2.77
C VAL A 217 4.15 11.44 -4.30
N PHE A 218 4.15 10.25 -4.91
CA PHE A 218 4.16 10.12 -6.36
C PHE A 218 2.87 10.68 -7.00
N LEU A 219 1.69 10.38 -6.45
CA LEU A 219 0.44 10.98 -6.92
C LEU A 219 0.44 12.51 -6.75
N SER A 220 1.03 13.02 -5.66
CA SER A 220 1.18 14.46 -5.39
C SER A 220 2.01 15.12 -6.49
N TYR A 221 3.13 14.50 -6.85
CA TYR A 221 3.98 14.92 -7.96
C TYR A 221 3.21 14.98 -9.29
N LEU A 222 2.39 13.97 -9.59
CA LEU A 222 1.57 13.96 -10.80
C LEU A 222 0.53 15.09 -10.82
N LEU A 223 -0.15 15.33 -9.69
CA LEU A 223 -1.15 16.39 -9.58
C LEU A 223 -0.52 17.77 -9.76
N ILE A 224 0.64 18.02 -9.14
CA ILE A 224 1.36 19.28 -9.30
C ILE A 224 1.79 19.46 -10.76
N THR A 225 2.55 18.51 -11.32
CA THR A 225 3.18 18.69 -12.63
C THR A 225 2.18 18.76 -13.79
N GLN A 226 1.13 17.95 -13.76
CA GLN A 226 0.14 17.90 -14.85
C GLN A 226 -0.90 19.02 -14.77
N SER A 227 -1.05 19.67 -13.61
CA SER A 227 -1.92 20.86 -13.50
C SER A 227 -1.31 22.08 -14.18
N PHE A 228 0.03 22.19 -14.20
CA PHE A 228 0.75 23.34 -14.77
C PHE A 228 1.33 23.08 -16.16
N SER A 229 1.34 21.85 -16.67
CA SER A 229 1.69 21.58 -18.06
C SER A 229 0.68 22.27 -18.99
N ARG A 230 1.14 23.12 -19.91
CA ARG A 230 0.29 23.79 -20.91
C ARG A 230 -0.47 22.75 -21.73
#